data_AF-A0AAN8IRD5-F1
#
_entry.id   AF-A0AAN8IRD5-F1
#
_cell.length_a   1.000
_cell.length_b   1.000
_cell.length_c   1.000
_cell.angle_alpha   90.00
_cell.angle_beta   90.00
_cell.angle_gamma   90.00
#
_symmetry.space_group_name_H-M   'P 1'
#
loop_
_entity.id
_entity.type
_entity.pdbx_description
1 polymer ?
#
loop_
_entity_poly.entity_id
_entity_poly.type
_entity_poly.pdbx_seq_one_letter_code
_entity_poly.pdbx_strand_id
1 'polypeptide(L)'
;MASRGGVRAAGTDGTDFQHRQRIAAHYHESAQYKFILKWFFAPHVLILIFMWAKVGSEVLRKEFGWRSAFFERLDMPSAYPWEYVWCFSFIPIICAMLSFSKNKVKLINYHYYGHFVFGILPCMIGLGGQLPELLDYIKDQESSNTPTFKLPASKSVMKILDIGDRIVATMAGGAADCQFWTRTVAKYCNLFELREKTQITVSAASKYFANVLYGYRGMGLSVGSMIAGYDKRGPQIFKVSQSLFFTMITFEIMKEQSFTSFKVDSDGDRCQLNMCSVGSGSLNAYGILDTHYKRKMTDEEALKLGRRAIMHATYRDSGSGGVCN
;
A
#
# COMPACT_ATOMS: atom_id res chain seq x y z
N MET A 1 21.87 10.24 49.88
CA MET A 1 22.77 10.71 50.95
C MET A 1 23.93 11.40 50.24
N ALA A 2 23.92 12.74 50.20
CA ALA A 2 25.11 13.48 49.80
C ALA A 2 26.20 13.21 50.83
N SER A 3 27.44 13.05 50.38
CA SER A 3 28.60 12.74 51.21
C SER A 3 28.63 13.65 52.43
N ARG A 4 28.84 13.06 53.61
CA ARG A 4 29.00 13.77 54.89
C ARG A 4 30.24 14.68 54.95
N GLY A 5 30.97 14.87 53.84
CA GLY A 5 32.26 15.55 53.79
C GLY A 5 32.41 16.71 52.79
N GLY A 6 31.32 17.21 52.19
CA GLY A 6 31.38 18.44 51.39
C GLY A 6 31.33 19.70 52.26
N VAL A 7 32.10 20.73 51.88
CA VAL A 7 32.18 22.03 52.58
C VAL A 7 30.76 22.59 52.81
N ARG A 8 30.37 22.76 54.07
CA ARG A 8 29.09 23.38 54.46
C ARG A 8 29.32 24.85 54.74
N ALA A 9 28.48 25.72 54.18
CA ALA A 9 28.38 27.09 54.66
C ALA A 9 27.90 27.08 56.12
N ALA A 10 28.63 27.76 57.00
CA ALA A 10 28.32 27.83 58.43
C ALA A 10 26.95 28.49 58.63
N GLY A 11 26.06 27.82 59.39
CA GLY A 11 24.76 28.38 59.81
C GLY A 11 23.51 27.84 59.10
N THR A 12 23.59 26.85 58.22
CA THR A 12 22.40 26.30 57.53
C THR A 12 22.06 24.87 57.95
N ASP A 13 20.78 24.61 58.23
CA ASP A 13 20.21 23.34 58.70
C ASP A 13 20.09 22.25 57.60
N GLY A 14 20.37 22.63 56.35
CA GLY A 14 20.31 21.73 55.19
C GLY A 14 18.91 21.54 54.60
N THR A 15 17.89 22.26 55.06
CA THR A 15 16.53 22.25 54.47
C THR A 15 16.35 23.33 53.39
N ASP A 16 17.33 24.21 53.23
CA ASP A 16 17.27 25.43 52.42
C ASP A 16 17.58 25.22 50.92
N PHE A 17 16.88 24.27 50.29
CA PHE A 17 17.11 23.86 48.90
C PHE A 17 16.82 24.98 47.88
N GLN A 18 15.78 25.78 48.12
CA GLN A 18 15.40 26.88 47.22
C GLN A 18 16.39 28.04 47.27
N HIS A 19 16.98 28.32 48.44
CA HIS A 19 18.00 29.36 48.60
C HIS A 19 19.32 28.94 47.91
N ARG A 20 19.75 27.69 48.09
CA ARG A 20 20.93 27.12 47.40
C ARG A 20 20.78 27.08 45.88
N GLN A 21 19.57 26.86 45.37
CA GLN A 21 19.28 26.91 43.92
C GLN A 21 19.50 28.28 43.29
N ARG A 22 19.34 29.38 44.04
CA ARG A 22 19.58 30.75 43.53
C ARG A 22 21.04 31.18 43.56
N ILE A 23 21.83 30.66 44.50
CA ILE A 23 23.19 31.15 44.77
C ILE A 23 24.25 30.35 43.98
N ALA A 24 23.96 29.10 43.62
CA ALA A 24 24.92 28.22 42.96
C ALA A 24 24.44 27.79 41.55
N ALA A 25 25.12 28.30 40.51
CA ALA A 25 24.78 28.09 39.11
C ALA A 25 24.57 26.62 38.71
N HIS A 26 25.37 25.71 39.26
CA HIS A 26 25.28 24.26 38.98
C HIS A 26 23.95 23.62 39.41
N TYR A 27 23.25 24.15 40.41
CA TYR A 27 21.91 23.66 40.79
C TYR A 27 20.81 24.17 39.86
N HIS A 28 20.97 25.38 39.32
CA HIS A 28 20.07 25.95 38.33
C HIS A 28 20.16 25.17 37.00
N GLU A 29 21.38 24.90 36.53
CA GLU A 29 21.63 24.07 35.35
C GLU A 29 21.02 22.67 35.48
N SER A 30 21.21 22.01 36.64
CA SER A 30 20.64 20.68 36.88
C SER A 30 19.10 20.67 36.81
N ALA A 31 18.43 21.74 37.27
CA ALA A 31 16.98 21.85 37.20
C ALA A 31 16.50 22.06 35.75
N GLN A 32 17.17 22.92 34.99
CA GLN A 32 16.88 23.15 33.57
C GLN A 32 17.05 21.88 32.74
N TYR A 33 18.16 21.15 32.90
CA TYR A 33 18.38 19.90 32.15
C TYR A 33 17.36 18.81 32.49
N LYS A 34 16.91 18.70 33.75
CA LYS A 34 15.83 17.76 34.13
C LYS A 34 14.50 18.13 33.50
N PHE A 35 14.19 19.41 33.38
CA PHE A 35 12.98 19.88 32.70
C PHE A 35 13.05 19.52 31.21
N ILE A 36 14.16 19.87 30.55
CA ILE A 36 14.39 19.58 29.13
C ILE A 36 14.31 18.06 28.86
N LEU A 37 14.95 17.24 29.69
CA LEU A 37 14.99 15.78 29.52
C LEU A 37 13.59 15.14 29.65
N LYS A 38 12.72 15.68 30.51
CA LYS A 38 11.31 15.22 30.60
C LYS A 38 10.53 15.52 29.32
N TRP A 39 10.77 16.67 28.70
CA TRP A 39 10.16 17.02 27.42
C TRP A 39 10.60 16.11 26.29
N PHE A 40 11.86 15.63 26.30
CA PHE A 40 12.33 14.64 25.33
C PHE A 40 11.69 13.26 25.52
N PHE A 41 11.23 12.90 26.72
CA PHE A 41 10.53 11.63 26.92
C PHE A 41 9.10 11.64 26.41
N ALA A 42 8.43 12.80 26.37
CA ALA A 42 7.05 12.90 25.88
C ALA A 42 6.84 12.34 24.45
N PRO A 43 7.63 12.73 23.42
CA PRO A 43 7.49 12.15 22.09
C PRO A 43 7.87 10.66 22.06
N HIS A 44 8.87 10.23 22.83
CA HIS A 44 9.23 8.80 22.91
C HIS A 44 8.08 7.96 23.48
N VAL A 45 7.42 8.43 24.54
CA VAL A 45 6.25 7.77 25.13
C VAL A 45 5.06 7.78 24.15
N LEU A 46 4.87 8.85 23.39
CA LEU A 46 3.84 8.91 22.36
C LEU A 46 4.07 7.84 21.27
N ILE A 47 5.29 7.76 20.72
CA ILE A 47 5.66 6.74 19.73
C ILE A 47 5.53 5.33 20.33
N LEU A 48 5.88 5.17 21.60
CA LEU A 48 5.73 3.91 22.32
C LEU A 48 4.27 3.46 22.39
N ILE A 49 3.31 4.37 22.65
CA ILE A 49 1.88 4.03 22.65
C ILE A 49 1.44 3.51 21.27
N PHE A 50 1.87 4.15 20.19
CA PHE A 50 1.57 3.69 18.83
C PHE A 50 2.20 2.32 18.53
N MET A 51 3.44 2.10 18.96
CA MET A 51 4.12 0.81 18.78
C MET A 51 3.45 -0.30 19.58
N TRP A 52 3.03 -0.03 20.81
CA TRP A 52 2.25 -0.99 21.60
C TRP A 52 0.88 -1.27 20.99
N ALA A 53 0.23 -0.28 20.37
CA ALA A 53 -1.01 -0.51 19.63
C ALA A 53 -0.78 -1.44 18.42
N LYS A 54 0.30 -1.21 17.66
CA LYS A 54 0.68 -2.05 16.52
C LYS A 54 1.04 -3.47 16.97
N VAL A 55 2.12 -3.62 17.73
CA VAL A 55 2.66 -4.92 18.18
C VAL A 55 1.66 -5.66 19.07
N GLY A 56 0.98 -4.94 19.97
CA GLY A 56 -0.05 -5.52 20.84
C GLY A 56 -1.23 -6.08 20.07
N SER A 57 -1.70 -5.41 19.01
CA SER A 57 -2.78 -5.96 18.17
C SER A 57 -2.40 -7.29 17.51
N GLU A 58 -1.13 -7.46 17.13
CA GLU A 58 -0.64 -8.73 16.57
C GLU A 58 -0.52 -9.83 17.62
N VAL A 59 0.05 -9.51 18.80
CA VAL A 59 0.19 -10.47 19.90
C VAL A 59 -1.18 -10.95 20.39
N LEU A 60 -2.13 -10.04 20.56
CA LEU A 60 -3.51 -10.38 20.94
C LEU A 60 -4.20 -11.28 19.92
N ARG A 61 -3.90 -11.10 18.63
CA ARG A 61 -4.44 -11.94 17.56
C ARG A 61 -3.80 -13.34 17.54
N LYS A 62 -2.48 -13.43 17.71
CA LYS A 62 -1.73 -14.70 17.62
C LYS A 62 -1.87 -15.57 18.86
N GLU A 63 -1.69 -15.00 20.05
CA GLU A 63 -1.65 -15.76 21.30
C GLU A 63 -3.03 -15.92 21.94
N PHE A 64 -3.85 -14.87 21.90
CA PHE A 64 -5.14 -14.83 22.60
C PHE A 64 -6.34 -15.00 21.67
N GLY A 65 -6.12 -15.07 20.35
CA GLY A 65 -7.19 -15.22 19.36
C GLY A 65 -8.19 -14.06 19.29
N TRP A 66 -7.90 -12.93 19.93
CA TRP A 66 -8.83 -11.81 20.02
C TRP A 66 -8.84 -11.02 18.71
N ARG A 67 -10.00 -10.96 18.06
CA ARG A 67 -10.23 -10.20 16.82
C ARG A 67 -11.20 -9.06 17.09
N SER A 68 -10.77 -7.83 16.83
CA SER A 68 -11.64 -6.66 16.90
C SER A 68 -11.85 -6.07 15.51
N ALA A 69 -13.08 -5.66 15.21
CA ALA A 69 -13.43 -5.05 13.94
C ALA A 69 -12.63 -3.76 13.64
N PHE A 70 -12.19 -3.05 14.69
CA PHE A 70 -11.37 -1.85 14.56
C PHE A 70 -9.98 -2.17 13.99
N PHE A 71 -9.28 -3.15 14.56
CA PHE A 71 -7.94 -3.54 14.11
C PHE A 71 -7.95 -4.26 12.76
N GLU A 72 -9.01 -5.03 12.46
CA GLU A 72 -9.17 -5.66 11.14
C GLU A 72 -9.38 -4.63 10.02
N ARG A 73 -10.08 -3.52 10.32
CA ARG A 73 -10.25 -2.43 9.35
C ARG A 73 -8.95 -1.68 9.08
N LEU A 74 -8.08 -1.58 10.09
CA LEU A 74 -6.82 -0.85 9.99
C LEU A 74 -5.73 -1.61 9.21
N ASP A 75 -5.89 -2.93 9.01
CA ASP A 75 -4.97 -3.84 8.30
C ASP A 75 -3.49 -3.50 8.52
N MET A 76 -3.06 -3.49 9.79
CA MET A 76 -1.70 -3.13 10.14
C MET A 76 -0.70 -4.20 9.68
N PRO A 77 0.47 -3.80 9.14
CA PRO A 77 1.51 -4.73 8.71
C PRO A 77 2.05 -5.52 9.90
N SER A 78 2.49 -6.75 9.65
CA SER A 78 3.12 -7.60 10.67
C SER A 78 4.34 -6.89 11.28
N ALA A 79 4.48 -7.00 12.59
CA ALA A 79 5.59 -6.42 13.31
C ALA A 79 6.88 -7.18 13.08
N TYR A 80 7.97 -6.43 12.92
CA TYR A 80 9.30 -6.99 12.76
C TYR A 80 9.90 -7.39 14.11
N PRO A 81 10.82 -8.37 14.16
CA PRO A 81 11.47 -8.79 15.41
C PRO A 81 12.08 -7.64 16.24
N TRP A 82 12.64 -6.62 15.58
CA TRP A 82 13.25 -5.47 16.25
C TRP A 82 12.21 -4.53 16.88
N GLU A 83 10.97 -4.48 16.36
CA GLU A 83 9.89 -3.67 16.93
C GLU A 83 9.44 -4.22 18.29
N TYR A 84 9.43 -5.55 18.45
CA TYR A 84 9.18 -6.20 19.75
C TYR A 84 10.23 -5.78 20.78
N VAL A 85 11.51 -5.75 20.40
CA VAL A 85 12.60 -5.32 21.29
C VAL A 85 12.47 -3.85 21.65
N TRP A 86 12.11 -3.01 20.68
CA TRP A 86 11.93 -1.57 20.88
C TRP A 86 10.75 -1.22 21.80
N CYS A 87 9.70 -2.05 21.83
CA CYS A 87 8.58 -1.89 22.76
C CYS A 87 9.00 -1.94 24.24
N PHE A 88 10.16 -2.52 24.57
CA PHE A 88 10.72 -2.52 25.93
C PHE A 88 11.49 -1.25 26.30
N SER A 89 11.57 -0.26 25.39
CA SER A 89 12.22 1.04 25.64
C SER A 89 11.58 1.88 26.77
N PHE A 90 10.41 1.47 27.28
CA PHE A 90 9.79 2.05 28.48
C PHE A 90 10.59 1.79 29.76
N ILE A 91 11.32 0.67 29.85
CA ILE A 91 12.09 0.29 31.05
C ILE A 91 13.17 1.34 31.36
N PRO A 92 14.01 1.77 30.40
CA PRO A 92 14.94 2.88 30.59
C PRO A 92 14.26 4.20 31.00
N ILE A 93 13.05 4.49 30.52
CA ILE A 93 12.33 5.74 30.83
C ILE A 93 11.85 5.73 32.28
N ILE A 94 11.35 4.60 32.78
CA ILE A 94 10.99 4.43 34.19
C ILE A 94 12.23 4.66 35.08
N CYS A 95 13.37 4.06 34.71
CA CYS A 95 14.65 4.28 35.40
C CYS A 95 15.04 5.76 35.42
N ALA A 96 14.84 6.50 34.32
CA ALA A 96 15.11 7.93 34.26
C ALA A 96 14.19 8.75 35.18
N MET A 97 12.88 8.48 35.15
CA MET A 97 11.90 9.20 35.98
C MET A 97 12.17 9.01 37.48
N LEU A 98 12.49 7.77 37.89
CA LEU A 98 12.86 7.45 39.28
C LEU A 98 14.20 8.09 39.70
N SER A 99 15.09 8.36 38.74
CA SER A 99 16.39 8.98 39.00
C SER A 99 16.26 10.46 39.41
N PHE A 100 15.29 11.19 38.86
CA PHE A 100 15.19 12.64 39.02
C PHE A 100 14.82 13.10 40.44
N SER A 101 14.05 12.30 41.17
CA SER A 101 13.60 12.61 42.54
C SER A 101 14.76 12.69 43.54
N LYS A 102 15.75 11.79 43.43
CA LYS A 102 16.84 11.67 44.42
C LYS A 102 18.25 11.77 43.80
N ASN A 103 18.34 12.18 42.53
CA ASN A 103 19.57 12.27 41.73
C ASN A 103 20.47 11.03 41.86
N LYS A 104 19.89 9.85 41.63
CA LYS A 104 20.61 8.56 41.75
C LYS A 104 21.42 8.29 40.49
N VAL A 105 22.73 8.51 40.53
CA VAL A 105 23.65 8.31 39.39
C VAL A 105 23.56 6.90 38.79
N LYS A 106 23.46 5.85 39.61
CA LYS A 106 23.32 4.47 39.13
C LYS A 106 22.09 4.27 38.22
N LEU A 107 20.96 4.91 38.55
CA LEU A 107 19.73 4.83 37.75
C LEU A 107 19.85 5.61 36.43
N ILE A 108 20.60 6.71 36.42
CA ILE A 108 20.89 7.47 35.21
C ILE A 108 21.76 6.63 34.25
N ASN A 109 22.74 5.91 34.78
CA ASN A 109 23.56 5.00 33.97
C ASN A 109 22.72 3.86 33.39
N TYR A 110 21.81 3.26 34.16
CA TYR A 110 20.89 2.25 33.65
C TYR A 110 19.96 2.80 32.56
N HIS A 111 19.48 4.03 32.70
CA HIS A 111 18.73 4.71 31.64
C HIS A 111 19.59 4.86 30.38
N TYR A 112 20.81 5.39 30.50
CA TYR A 112 21.70 5.62 29.36
C TYR A 112 22.01 4.34 28.58
N TYR A 113 22.50 3.30 29.25
CA TYR A 113 22.81 2.02 28.60
C TYR A 113 21.55 1.31 28.11
N GLY A 114 20.46 1.36 28.89
CA GLY A 114 19.20 0.75 28.49
C GLY A 114 18.60 1.41 27.26
N HIS A 115 18.70 2.73 27.13
CA HIS A 115 18.19 3.46 25.96
C HIS A 115 19.03 3.20 24.70
N PHE A 116 20.33 2.96 24.86
CA PHE A 116 21.16 2.50 23.74
C PHE A 116 20.71 1.11 23.24
N VAL A 117 20.50 0.16 24.15
CA VAL A 117 20.15 -1.24 23.82
C VAL A 117 18.71 -1.40 23.32
N PHE A 118 17.73 -0.75 23.95
CA PHE A 118 16.31 -0.91 23.63
C PHE A 118 15.75 0.23 22.75
N GLY A 119 16.49 1.34 22.60
CA GLY A 119 16.07 2.48 21.78
C GLY A 119 16.84 2.55 20.46
N ILE A 120 18.14 2.87 20.53
CA ILE A 120 18.96 3.16 19.34
C ILE A 120 19.27 1.89 18.54
N LEU A 121 19.71 0.82 19.21
CA LEU A 121 20.16 -0.40 18.54
C LEU A 121 19.06 -1.08 17.70
N PRO A 122 17.81 -1.26 18.17
CA PRO A 122 16.75 -1.86 17.36
C PRO A 122 16.38 -1.00 16.15
N CYS A 123 16.41 0.33 16.29
CA CYS A 123 16.18 1.25 15.16
C CYS A 123 17.27 1.12 14.09
N MET A 124 18.54 0.99 14.49
CA MET A 124 19.65 0.78 13.56
C MET A 124 19.52 -0.54 12.80
N ILE A 125 19.13 -1.62 13.50
CA ILE A 125 18.88 -2.92 12.87
C ILE A 125 17.69 -2.85 11.90
N GLY A 126 16.61 -2.17 12.29
CA GLY A 126 15.45 -1.96 11.42
C GLY A 126 15.80 -1.22 10.14
N LEU A 127 16.51 -0.09 10.25
CA LEU A 127 16.99 0.69 9.10
C LEU A 127 17.91 -0.15 8.20
N GLY A 128 18.85 -0.89 8.79
CA GLY A 128 19.76 -1.75 8.04
C GLY A 128 19.05 -2.90 7.30
N GLY A 129 18.03 -3.49 7.92
CA GLY A 129 17.23 -4.56 7.31
C GLY A 129 16.31 -4.09 6.18
N GLN A 130 15.82 -2.84 6.26
CA GLN A 130 14.92 -2.25 5.25
C GLN A 130 15.67 -1.59 4.09
N LEU A 131 16.96 -1.27 4.25
CA LEU A 131 17.75 -0.58 3.23
C LEU A 131 17.90 -1.39 1.93
N PRO A 132 18.21 -2.70 1.94
CA PRO A 132 18.24 -3.51 0.72
C PRO A 132 16.87 -3.54 0.02
N GLU A 133 15.79 -3.66 0.80
CA GLU A 133 14.42 -3.68 0.29
C GLU A 133 14.04 -2.35 -0.39
N LEU A 134 14.46 -1.23 0.20
CA LEU A 134 14.27 0.10 -0.37
C LEU A 134 15.07 0.28 -1.67
N LEU A 135 16.32 -0.19 -1.70
CA LEU A 135 17.17 -0.10 -2.88
C LEU A 135 16.62 -0.94 -4.04
N ASP A 136 16.07 -2.12 -3.75
CA ASP A 136 15.41 -2.97 -4.74
C ASP A 136 14.11 -2.34 -5.25
N TYR A 137 13.32 -1.71 -4.37
CA TYR A 137 12.12 -0.96 -4.77
C TYR A 137 12.44 0.23 -5.69
N ILE A 138 13.50 0.99 -5.39
CA ILE A 138 13.93 2.14 -6.21
C ILE A 138 14.44 1.69 -7.58
N LYS A 139 15.13 0.54 -7.65
CA LYS A 139 15.68 0.02 -8.90
C LYS A 139 14.61 -0.60 -9.79
N ASP A 140 13.71 -1.41 -9.23
CA ASP A 140 12.69 -2.15 -9.99
C ASP A 140 11.30 -2.04 -9.33
N GLN A 141 10.58 -0.95 -9.62
CA GLN A 141 9.25 -0.68 -9.05
C GLN A 141 8.20 -1.75 -9.43
N GLU A 142 8.35 -2.39 -10.59
CA GLU A 142 7.38 -3.34 -11.13
C GLU A 142 7.63 -4.78 -10.64
N SER A 143 8.90 -5.23 -10.59
CA SER A 143 9.28 -6.61 -10.23
C SER A 143 9.56 -6.82 -8.73
N SER A 144 9.76 -5.76 -7.95
CA SER A 144 10.07 -5.88 -6.53
C SER A 144 8.89 -6.45 -5.74
N ASN A 145 9.12 -7.59 -5.09
CA ASN A 145 8.19 -8.27 -4.17
C ASN A 145 8.46 -7.79 -2.73
N THR A 146 8.43 -6.48 -2.52
CA THR A 146 8.77 -5.86 -1.23
C THR A 146 7.49 -5.67 -0.40
N PRO A 147 7.29 -6.46 0.68
CA PRO A 147 6.10 -6.34 1.53
C PRO A 147 5.98 -4.97 2.23
N THR A 148 7.10 -4.26 2.41
CA THR A 148 7.15 -3.01 3.18
C THR A 148 6.75 -1.79 2.36
N PHE A 149 7.17 -1.72 1.09
CA PHE A 149 7.04 -0.53 0.26
C PHE A 149 5.92 -0.61 -0.78
N LYS A 150 5.44 -1.82 -1.11
CA LYS A 150 4.33 -2.03 -2.07
C LYS A 150 2.99 -2.04 -1.34
N LEU A 151 2.62 -0.92 -0.72
CA LEU A 151 1.30 -0.78 -0.11
C LEU A 151 0.26 -0.49 -1.20
N PRO A 152 -0.86 -1.25 -1.27
CA PRO A 152 -1.95 -0.90 -2.16
C PRO A 152 -2.53 0.46 -1.73
N ALA A 153 -2.42 1.47 -2.59
CA ALA A 153 -2.87 2.84 -2.30
C ALA A 153 -4.37 2.91 -1.96
N SER A 154 -5.19 2.01 -2.53
CA SER A 154 -6.61 1.87 -2.19
C SER A 154 -7.11 0.46 -2.52
N LYS A 155 -7.96 -0.08 -1.64
CA LYS A 155 -8.59 -1.41 -1.80
C LYS A 155 -9.97 -1.37 -2.46
N SER A 156 -10.50 -0.17 -2.74
CA SER A 156 -11.87 0.05 -3.23
C SER A 156 -11.90 1.00 -4.43
N VAL A 157 -11.07 0.75 -5.43
CA VAL A 157 -11.07 1.53 -6.68
C VAL A 157 -12.09 0.93 -7.64
N MET A 158 -12.96 1.78 -8.20
CA MET A 158 -13.82 1.41 -9.32
C MET A 158 -12.96 1.21 -10.57
N LYS A 159 -12.78 -0.05 -10.97
CA LYS A 159 -12.03 -0.45 -12.17
C LYS A 159 -12.92 -0.57 -13.42
N ILE A 160 -14.22 -0.32 -13.28
CA ILE A 160 -15.19 -0.22 -14.36
C ILE A 160 -15.46 1.27 -14.57
N LEU A 161 -15.25 1.73 -15.80
CA LEU A 161 -15.37 3.13 -16.22
C LEU A 161 -16.47 3.23 -17.27
N ASP A 162 -17.45 4.09 -17.03
CA ASP A 162 -18.55 4.29 -17.96
C ASP A 162 -18.11 5.22 -19.11
N ILE A 163 -18.29 4.76 -20.35
CA ILE A 163 -18.09 5.58 -21.56
C ILE A 163 -19.41 6.27 -21.93
N GLY A 164 -20.52 5.56 -21.75
CA GLY A 164 -21.90 6.04 -21.91
C GLY A 164 -22.87 4.96 -21.44
N ASP A 165 -24.18 5.21 -21.57
CA ASP A 165 -25.23 4.37 -20.95
C ASP A 165 -25.22 2.88 -21.34
N ARG A 166 -24.56 2.54 -22.46
CA ARG A 166 -24.54 1.17 -23.03
C ARG A 166 -23.13 0.65 -23.28
N ILE A 167 -22.11 1.43 -22.96
CA ILE A 167 -20.71 1.09 -23.23
C ILE A 167 -19.91 1.34 -21.95
N VAL A 168 -19.27 0.29 -21.48
CA VAL A 168 -18.38 0.31 -20.32
C VAL A 168 -16.98 -0.09 -20.75
N ALA A 169 -15.99 0.42 -20.03
CA ALA A 169 -14.59 0.08 -20.20
C ALA A 169 -13.99 -0.38 -18.89
N THR A 170 -13.00 -1.28 -18.94
CA THR A 170 -12.25 -1.70 -17.76
C THR A 170 -10.91 -0.97 -17.67
N MET A 171 -10.38 -0.86 -16.46
CA MET A 171 -9.08 -0.26 -16.18
C MET A 171 -8.07 -1.33 -15.73
N ALA A 172 -7.00 -1.52 -16.52
CA ALA A 172 -5.80 -2.26 -16.13
C ALA A 172 -4.55 -1.56 -16.69
N GLY A 173 -3.47 -1.50 -15.90
CA GLY A 173 -2.28 -0.70 -16.21
C GLY A 173 -2.24 0.59 -15.37
N GLY A 174 -1.70 1.67 -15.95
CA GLY A 174 -1.63 2.98 -15.30
C GLY A 174 -3.03 3.54 -15.03
N ALA A 175 -3.36 3.75 -13.74
CA ALA A 175 -4.68 4.23 -13.36
C ALA A 175 -5.00 5.61 -13.93
N ALA A 176 -4.01 6.52 -13.96
CA ALA A 176 -4.15 7.85 -14.53
C ALA A 176 -4.39 7.79 -16.05
N ASP A 177 -3.59 7.01 -16.78
CA ASP A 177 -3.71 6.85 -18.23
C ASP A 177 -5.08 6.28 -18.61
N CYS A 178 -5.49 5.20 -17.95
CA CYS A 178 -6.76 4.54 -18.23
C CYS A 178 -7.94 5.48 -17.99
N GLN A 179 -7.97 6.19 -16.87
CA GLN A 179 -9.06 7.12 -16.55
C GLN A 179 -9.10 8.30 -17.53
N PHE A 180 -7.95 8.89 -17.82
CA PHE A 180 -7.86 10.05 -18.70
C PHE A 180 -8.28 9.71 -20.13
N TRP A 181 -7.74 8.63 -20.70
CA TRP A 181 -8.03 8.25 -22.08
C TRP A 181 -9.45 7.72 -22.25
N THR A 182 -9.95 6.93 -21.28
CA THR A 182 -11.35 6.47 -21.32
C THR A 182 -12.31 7.65 -21.27
N ARG A 183 -12.04 8.67 -20.43
CA ARG A 183 -12.86 9.89 -20.38
C ARG A 183 -12.80 10.68 -21.68
N THR A 184 -11.67 10.68 -22.37
CA THR A 184 -11.51 11.33 -23.68
C THR A 184 -12.35 10.62 -24.74
N VAL A 185 -12.35 9.28 -24.74
CA VAL A 185 -13.21 8.46 -25.60
C VAL A 185 -14.69 8.69 -25.29
N ALA A 186 -15.07 8.76 -24.01
CA ALA A 186 -16.43 9.08 -23.59
C ALA A 186 -16.92 10.43 -24.14
N LYS A 187 -16.08 11.47 -24.03
CA LYS A 187 -16.39 12.78 -24.62
C LYS A 187 -16.58 12.72 -26.13
N TYR A 188 -15.73 11.98 -26.83
CA TYR A 188 -15.86 11.78 -28.28
C TYR A 188 -17.15 11.05 -28.64
N CYS A 189 -17.50 9.98 -27.91
CA CYS A 189 -18.74 9.23 -28.11
C CYS A 189 -19.96 10.14 -27.94
N ASN A 190 -20.02 10.92 -26.85
CA ASN A 190 -21.10 11.87 -26.62
C ASN A 190 -21.20 12.94 -27.72
N LEU A 191 -20.06 13.47 -28.15
CA LEU A 191 -20.02 14.45 -29.25
C LEU A 191 -20.50 13.86 -30.57
N PHE A 192 -20.13 12.62 -30.87
CA PHE A 192 -20.59 11.90 -32.05
C PHE A 192 -22.11 11.72 -32.02
N GLU A 193 -22.68 11.29 -30.90
CA GLU A 193 -24.12 11.09 -30.76
C GLU A 193 -24.91 12.39 -30.93
N LEU A 194 -24.39 13.52 -30.42
CA LEU A 194 -25.00 14.83 -30.60
C LEU A 194 -24.96 15.33 -32.05
N ARG A 195 -23.86 15.06 -32.77
CA ARG A 195 -23.68 15.51 -34.16
C ARG A 195 -24.49 14.69 -35.15
N GLU A 196 -24.32 13.37 -35.08
CA GLU A 196 -24.90 12.44 -36.04
C GLU A 196 -26.35 12.07 -35.68
N LYS A 197 -26.82 12.44 -34.48
CA LYS A 197 -28.13 12.05 -33.92
C LYS A 197 -28.38 10.55 -33.97
N THR A 198 -27.30 9.77 -34.03
CA THR A 198 -27.31 8.31 -33.95
C THR A 198 -26.29 7.88 -32.94
N GLN A 199 -26.64 6.79 -32.28
CA GLN A 199 -25.81 6.15 -31.29
C GLN A 199 -24.53 5.59 -31.90
N ILE A 200 -23.42 5.73 -31.19
CA ILE A 200 -22.13 5.17 -31.60
C ILE A 200 -22.15 3.64 -31.44
N THR A 201 -21.48 2.92 -32.34
CA THR A 201 -21.31 1.46 -32.21
C THR A 201 -20.14 1.13 -31.30
N VAL A 202 -20.18 -0.03 -30.64
CA VAL A 202 -19.07 -0.47 -29.75
C VAL A 202 -17.78 -0.62 -30.56
N SER A 203 -17.89 -1.08 -31.82
CA SER A 203 -16.76 -1.18 -32.74
C SER A 203 -16.19 0.20 -33.11
N ALA A 204 -17.02 1.22 -33.34
CA ALA A 204 -16.51 2.56 -33.64
C ALA A 204 -15.80 3.17 -32.43
N ALA A 205 -16.38 3.05 -31.23
CA ALA A 205 -15.77 3.52 -29.99
C ALA A 205 -14.42 2.83 -29.72
N SER A 206 -14.33 1.50 -29.89
CA SER A 206 -13.08 0.77 -29.71
C SER A 206 -12.03 1.09 -30.76
N LYS A 207 -12.43 1.37 -32.01
CA LYS A 207 -11.50 1.79 -33.05
C LYS A 207 -10.95 3.19 -32.78
N TYR A 208 -11.79 4.11 -32.34
CA TYR A 208 -11.36 5.44 -31.92
C TYR A 208 -10.37 5.37 -30.76
N PHE A 209 -10.69 4.57 -29.72
CA PHE A 209 -9.79 4.40 -28.58
C PHE A 209 -8.42 3.84 -29.00
N ALA A 210 -8.40 2.78 -29.81
CA ALA A 210 -7.15 2.23 -30.34
C ALA A 210 -6.34 3.26 -31.14
N ASN A 211 -7.00 4.08 -31.96
CA ASN A 211 -6.33 5.13 -32.74
C ASN A 211 -5.76 6.26 -31.84
N VAL A 212 -6.47 6.64 -30.78
CA VAL A 212 -5.98 7.62 -29.80
C VAL A 212 -4.72 7.09 -29.13
N LEU A 213 -4.75 5.85 -28.63
CA LEU A 213 -3.58 5.21 -28.01
C LEU A 213 -2.42 5.07 -29.00
N TYR A 214 -2.70 4.67 -30.24
CA TYR A 214 -1.70 4.56 -31.31
C TYR A 214 -0.96 5.89 -31.54
N GLY A 215 -1.66 7.02 -31.47
CA GLY A 215 -1.06 8.35 -31.61
C GLY A 215 -0.01 8.68 -30.53
N TYR A 216 -0.06 7.98 -29.39
CA TYR A 216 0.87 8.16 -28.27
C TYR A 216 1.85 6.99 -28.10
N ARG A 217 2.02 6.19 -29.15
CA ARG A 217 2.99 5.10 -29.24
C ARG A 217 4.41 5.56 -28.87
N GLY A 218 5.08 4.78 -28.03
CA GLY A 218 6.45 5.05 -27.59
C GLY A 218 6.60 6.12 -26.50
N MET A 219 5.52 6.75 -26.03
CA MET A 219 5.56 7.74 -24.94
C MET A 219 5.36 7.14 -23.54
N GLY A 220 5.47 5.82 -23.40
CA GLY A 220 5.39 5.15 -22.09
C GLY A 220 3.98 5.00 -21.51
N LEU A 221 2.92 5.11 -22.33
CA LEU A 221 1.56 4.83 -21.86
C LEU A 221 1.39 3.36 -21.48
N SER A 222 0.70 3.11 -20.37
CA SER A 222 0.35 1.77 -19.90
C SER A 222 -1.17 1.64 -19.78
N VAL A 223 -1.82 1.18 -20.86
CA VAL A 223 -3.28 1.04 -20.91
C VAL A 223 -3.65 -0.35 -21.42
N GLY A 224 -4.34 -1.12 -20.59
CA GLY A 224 -5.03 -2.36 -20.94
C GLY A 224 -6.51 -2.22 -20.60
N SER A 225 -7.35 -1.96 -21.60
CA SER A 225 -8.79 -1.76 -21.39
C SER A 225 -9.61 -2.74 -22.23
N MET A 226 -10.71 -3.23 -21.65
CA MET A 226 -11.71 -4.00 -22.35
C MET A 226 -12.94 -3.11 -22.49
N ILE A 227 -13.42 -2.92 -23.72
CA ILE A 227 -14.65 -2.19 -23.99
C ILE A 227 -15.74 -3.22 -24.25
N ALA A 228 -16.78 -3.18 -23.43
CA ALA A 228 -17.96 -4.02 -23.59
C ALA A 228 -19.19 -3.14 -23.74
N GLY A 229 -20.13 -3.55 -24.58
CA GLY A 229 -21.37 -2.83 -24.73
C GLY A 229 -22.35 -3.51 -25.65
N TYR A 230 -23.51 -2.87 -25.80
CA TYR A 230 -24.58 -3.33 -26.67
C TYR A 230 -24.90 -2.29 -27.75
N ASP A 231 -24.80 -2.70 -29.01
CA ASP A 231 -25.16 -1.86 -30.15
C ASP A 231 -26.22 -2.52 -31.05
N LYS A 232 -26.50 -1.91 -32.21
CA LYS A 232 -27.48 -2.42 -33.19
C LYS A 232 -27.14 -3.81 -33.74
N ARG A 233 -25.89 -4.27 -33.61
CA ARG A 233 -25.42 -5.60 -34.05
C ARG A 233 -25.40 -6.60 -32.89
N GLY A 234 -25.76 -6.18 -31.68
CA GLY A 234 -25.82 -7.00 -30.49
C GLY A 234 -24.68 -6.74 -29.49
N PRO A 235 -24.45 -7.67 -28.55
CA PRO A 235 -23.41 -7.53 -27.53
C PRO A 235 -22.03 -7.77 -28.16
N GLN A 236 -21.10 -6.86 -27.90
CA GLN A 236 -19.73 -6.97 -28.40
C GLN A 236 -18.73 -6.61 -27.30
N ILE A 237 -17.59 -7.30 -27.34
CA ILE A 237 -16.45 -7.05 -26.45
C ILE A 237 -15.20 -6.87 -27.29
N PHE A 238 -14.46 -5.80 -27.02
CA PHE A 238 -13.17 -5.49 -27.65
C PHE A 238 -12.10 -5.34 -26.59
N LYS A 239 -10.97 -6.01 -26.78
CA LYS A 239 -9.75 -5.73 -26.04
C LYS A 239 -8.96 -4.66 -26.78
N VAL A 240 -8.56 -3.62 -26.05
CA VAL A 240 -7.71 -2.53 -26.52
C VAL A 240 -6.49 -2.45 -25.61
N SER A 241 -5.28 -2.55 -26.17
CA SER A 241 -4.06 -2.52 -25.37
C SER A 241 -2.93 -1.71 -25.99
N GLN A 242 -2.20 -1.02 -25.11
CA GLN A 242 -0.94 -0.36 -25.37
C GLN A 242 -0.03 -0.59 -24.16
N SER A 243 0.86 -1.58 -24.26
CA SER A 243 1.95 -1.80 -23.29
C SER A 243 2.95 -2.80 -23.87
N LEU A 244 4.24 -2.47 -23.78
CA LEU A 244 5.36 -3.38 -24.12
C LEU A 244 5.56 -4.49 -23.08
N PHE A 245 5.04 -4.33 -21.86
CA PHE A 245 5.40 -5.20 -20.72
C PHE A 245 4.43 -6.39 -20.55
N PHE A 246 3.18 -6.24 -20.96
CA PHE A 246 2.15 -7.30 -20.82
C PHE A 246 2.27 -8.41 -21.87
N THR A 247 2.93 -8.12 -22.99
CA THR A 247 3.03 -9.04 -24.13
C THR A 247 3.98 -10.20 -23.84
N MET A 248 4.96 -10.04 -22.95
CA MET A 248 6.01 -11.03 -22.71
C MET A 248 5.52 -12.27 -21.93
N ILE A 249 4.63 -12.12 -20.94
CA ILE A 249 4.14 -13.26 -20.14
C ILE A 249 3.04 -14.04 -20.87
N THR A 250 2.27 -13.38 -21.74
CA THR A 250 1.21 -14.04 -22.53
C THR A 250 1.78 -14.84 -23.72
N PHE A 251 3.06 -14.64 -24.05
CA PHE A 251 3.71 -15.17 -25.26
C PHE A 251 4.13 -16.64 -25.16
N GLU A 252 4.48 -17.14 -23.96
CA GLU A 252 5.02 -18.50 -23.81
C GLU A 252 3.92 -19.59 -23.80
N ILE A 253 2.68 -19.24 -23.44
CA ILE A 253 1.60 -20.22 -23.20
C ILE A 253 0.61 -20.34 -24.39
N MET A 254 0.52 -19.31 -25.26
CA MET A 254 -0.51 -19.24 -26.31
C MET A 254 -0.07 -19.75 -27.69
N LYS A 255 1.10 -20.40 -27.79
CA LYS A 255 1.63 -20.92 -29.07
C LYS A 255 0.89 -22.16 -29.62
N GLU A 256 0.00 -22.78 -28.83
CA GLU A 256 -0.60 -24.09 -29.19
C GLU A 256 -2.05 -24.06 -29.68
N GLN A 257 -2.75 -22.92 -29.72
CA GLN A 257 -4.13 -22.92 -30.20
C GLN A 257 -4.31 -22.11 -31.48
N SER A 258 -4.60 -22.86 -32.55
CA SER A 258 -4.97 -22.47 -33.90
C SER A 258 -6.18 -21.52 -33.94
N PHE A 259 -5.99 -20.29 -33.50
CA PHE A 259 -6.93 -19.20 -33.74
C PHE A 259 -6.26 -18.14 -34.63
N THR A 260 -6.99 -17.75 -35.66
CA THR A 260 -6.56 -16.96 -36.81
C THR A 260 -5.82 -15.67 -36.43
N SER A 261 -4.60 -15.54 -36.99
CA SER A 261 -3.73 -14.36 -37.09
C SER A 261 -3.29 -13.68 -35.78
N PHE A 262 -2.27 -14.24 -35.11
CA PHE A 262 -1.47 -13.48 -34.14
C PHE A 262 -0.35 -12.74 -34.86
N LYS A 263 -0.67 -11.50 -35.26
CA LYS A 263 0.33 -10.51 -35.64
C LYS A 263 1.01 -10.05 -34.35
N VAL A 264 2.34 -9.94 -34.38
CA VAL A 264 3.14 -9.35 -33.31
C VAL A 264 2.77 -7.87 -33.27
N ASP A 265 1.75 -7.53 -32.50
CA ASP A 265 1.24 -6.16 -32.52
C ASP A 265 1.93 -5.37 -31.40
N SER A 266 2.85 -4.54 -31.87
CA SER A 266 3.35 -3.41 -31.13
C SER A 266 2.36 -2.24 -31.33
N ASP A 267 1.82 -1.76 -30.21
CA ASP A 267 1.24 -0.43 -30.03
C ASP A 267 -0.12 -0.16 -30.71
N GLY A 268 -1.24 -0.38 -30.01
CA GLY A 268 -2.59 0.03 -30.45
C GLY A 268 -3.51 -1.12 -30.86
N ASP A 269 -3.31 -2.30 -30.29
CA ASP A 269 -4.01 -3.54 -30.66
C ASP A 269 -5.49 -3.43 -30.36
N ARG A 270 -6.30 -3.95 -31.30
CA ARG A 270 -7.75 -4.03 -31.14
C ARG A 270 -8.26 -5.38 -31.60
N CYS A 271 -8.66 -6.22 -30.65
CA CYS A 271 -9.18 -7.55 -30.93
C CYS A 271 -10.62 -7.68 -30.46
N GLN A 272 -11.50 -8.15 -31.34
CA GLN A 272 -12.86 -8.53 -30.96
C GLN A 272 -12.84 -9.94 -30.37
N LEU A 273 -13.41 -10.12 -29.19
CA LEU A 273 -13.35 -11.37 -28.45
C LEU A 273 -14.74 -11.73 -27.89
N ASN A 274 -14.97 -13.02 -27.66
CA ASN A 274 -16.16 -13.48 -26.93
C ASN A 274 -15.93 -13.41 -25.41
N MET A 275 -14.66 -13.49 -24.99
CA MET A 275 -14.24 -13.51 -23.60
C MET A 275 -12.84 -12.94 -23.50
N CYS A 276 -12.57 -12.15 -22.46
CA CYS A 276 -11.27 -11.55 -22.25
C CYS A 276 -10.99 -11.33 -20.77
N SER A 277 -9.71 -11.40 -20.41
CA SER A 277 -9.20 -11.05 -19.10
C SER A 277 -7.91 -10.24 -19.27
N VAL A 278 -7.73 -9.20 -18.47
CA VAL A 278 -6.59 -8.27 -18.51
C VAL A 278 -6.08 -7.98 -17.10
N GLY A 279 -4.82 -7.58 -16.98
CA GLY A 279 -4.17 -7.35 -15.69
C GLY A 279 -3.35 -8.53 -15.20
N SER A 280 -2.65 -8.36 -14.05
CA SER A 280 -1.67 -9.32 -13.53
C SER A 280 -2.28 -10.68 -13.21
N GLY A 281 -3.52 -10.68 -12.71
CA GLY A 281 -4.30 -11.89 -12.42
C GLY A 281 -4.98 -12.54 -13.64
N SER A 282 -4.72 -12.08 -14.87
CA SER A 282 -5.49 -12.51 -16.03
C SER A 282 -5.36 -14.01 -16.32
N LEU A 283 -4.16 -14.58 -16.19
CA LEU A 283 -3.89 -16.00 -16.41
C LEU A 283 -4.68 -16.89 -15.45
N ASN A 284 -4.73 -16.51 -14.16
CA ASN A 284 -5.49 -17.23 -13.15
C ASN A 284 -7.01 -17.18 -13.43
N ALA A 285 -7.50 -16.05 -13.95
CA ALA A 285 -8.89 -15.92 -14.35
C ALA A 285 -9.21 -16.77 -15.60
N TYR A 286 -8.33 -16.78 -16.60
CA TYR A 286 -8.49 -17.60 -17.81
C TYR A 286 -8.62 -19.09 -17.47
N GLY A 287 -7.82 -19.63 -16.56
CA GLY A 287 -7.93 -21.05 -16.17
C GLY A 287 -9.33 -21.45 -15.68
N ILE A 288 -10.02 -20.57 -14.96
CA ILE A 288 -11.41 -20.82 -14.50
C ILE A 288 -12.42 -20.57 -15.62
N LEU A 289 -12.22 -19.47 -16.36
CA LEU A 289 -13.10 -19.06 -17.44
C LEU A 289 -13.15 -20.11 -18.55
N ASP A 290 -12.00 -20.55 -19.06
CA ASP A 290 -11.92 -21.54 -20.15
C ASP A 290 -12.52 -22.90 -19.75
N THR A 291 -12.41 -23.28 -18.47
CA THR A 291 -12.92 -24.57 -17.98
C THR A 291 -14.45 -24.61 -17.85
N HIS A 292 -15.09 -23.46 -17.60
CA HIS A 292 -16.51 -23.42 -17.22
C HIS A 292 -17.39 -22.55 -18.12
N TYR A 293 -16.80 -21.76 -19.02
CA TYR A 293 -17.53 -20.91 -19.93
C TYR A 293 -18.35 -21.73 -20.93
N LYS A 294 -19.61 -21.33 -21.10
CA LYS A 294 -20.50 -21.86 -22.14
C LYS A 294 -21.15 -20.68 -22.86
N ARG A 295 -21.37 -20.83 -24.16
CA ARG A 295 -21.94 -19.76 -25.01
C ARG A 295 -23.40 -19.43 -24.70
N LYS A 296 -24.13 -20.36 -24.06
CA LYS A 296 -25.50 -20.20 -23.59
C LYS A 296 -25.55 -20.51 -22.10
N MET A 297 -25.34 -19.51 -21.27
CA MET A 297 -25.46 -19.59 -19.80
C MET A 297 -26.64 -18.73 -19.37
N THR A 298 -27.20 -19.04 -18.20
CA THR A 298 -28.13 -18.12 -17.54
C THR A 298 -27.36 -16.97 -16.89
N ASP A 299 -28.02 -15.85 -16.63
CA ASP A 299 -27.39 -14.69 -16.00
C ASP A 299 -26.77 -15.04 -14.63
N GLU A 300 -27.45 -15.88 -13.84
CA GLU A 300 -26.93 -16.35 -12.55
C GLU A 300 -25.67 -17.21 -12.69
N GLU A 301 -25.64 -18.11 -13.67
CA GLU A 301 -24.48 -18.96 -13.95
C GLU A 301 -23.28 -18.11 -14.39
N ALA A 302 -23.52 -17.12 -15.26
CA ALA A 302 -22.50 -16.20 -15.74
C ALA A 302 -21.94 -15.33 -14.61
N LEU A 303 -22.80 -14.77 -13.75
CA LEU A 303 -22.39 -13.99 -12.58
C LEU A 303 -21.57 -14.83 -11.59
N LYS A 304 -21.99 -16.07 -11.33
CA LYS A 304 -21.28 -16.99 -10.45
C LYS A 304 -19.91 -17.36 -11.02
N LEU A 305 -19.82 -17.58 -12.33
CA LEU A 305 -18.55 -17.84 -13.01
C LEU A 305 -17.59 -16.65 -12.92
N GLY A 306 -18.08 -15.43 -13.21
CA GLY A 306 -17.28 -14.21 -13.12
C GLY A 306 -16.73 -13.96 -11.72
N ARG A 307 -17.59 -14.06 -10.69
CA ARG A 307 -17.18 -13.94 -9.27
C ARG A 307 -16.14 -14.98 -8.89
N ARG A 308 -16.33 -16.23 -9.32
CA ARG A 308 -15.38 -17.32 -9.06
C ARG A 308 -14.03 -17.05 -9.72
N ALA A 309 -14.02 -16.63 -10.99
CA ALA A 309 -12.79 -16.33 -11.71
C ALA A 309 -11.99 -15.20 -11.04
N ILE A 310 -12.67 -14.10 -10.66
CA ILE A 310 -12.03 -12.98 -9.94
C ILE A 310 -11.52 -13.44 -8.57
N MET A 311 -12.31 -14.20 -7.80
CA MET A 311 -11.89 -14.71 -6.50
C MET A 311 -10.60 -15.54 -6.59
N HIS A 312 -10.53 -16.50 -7.53
CA HIS A 312 -9.33 -17.32 -7.70
C HIS A 312 -8.14 -16.49 -8.18
N ALA A 313 -8.35 -15.50 -9.05
CA ALA A 313 -7.31 -14.58 -9.46
C ALA A 313 -6.77 -13.79 -8.26
N THR A 314 -7.63 -13.19 -7.44
CA THR A 314 -7.23 -12.43 -6.24
C THR A 314 -6.55 -13.29 -5.17
N TYR A 315 -6.87 -14.59 -5.11
CA TYR A 315 -6.24 -15.49 -4.14
C TYR A 315 -4.79 -15.83 -4.52
N ARG A 316 -4.46 -15.80 -5.81
CA ARG A 316 -3.14 -16.21 -6.32
C ARG A 316 -2.25 -15.04 -6.73
N ASP A 317 -2.84 -13.94 -7.20
CA ASP A 317 -2.13 -12.76 -7.67
C ASP A 317 -1.96 -11.73 -6.55
N SER A 318 -0.71 -11.34 -6.28
CA SER A 318 -0.40 -10.33 -5.26
C SER A 318 -0.84 -8.91 -5.65
N GLY A 319 -0.96 -8.64 -6.96
CA GLY A 319 -1.43 -7.35 -7.49
C GLY A 319 -2.96 -7.16 -7.49
N SER A 320 -3.71 -8.19 -7.09
CA SER A 320 -5.18 -8.22 -7.17
C SER A 320 -5.80 -8.49 -5.79
N GLY A 321 -6.82 -7.70 -5.42
CA GLY A 321 -7.54 -7.89 -4.16
C GLY A 321 -8.64 -6.85 -3.94
N GLY A 322 -9.24 -6.86 -2.75
CA GLY A 322 -10.31 -5.94 -2.38
C GLY A 322 -11.70 -6.47 -2.74
N VAL A 323 -12.50 -5.64 -3.41
CA VAL A 323 -13.92 -5.92 -3.70
C VAL A 323 -14.10 -6.27 -5.17
N CYS A 324 -14.92 -7.30 -5.44
CA CYS A 324 -15.43 -7.60 -6.77
C CYS A 324 -16.66 -6.73 -7.03
N ASN A 325 -16.54 -5.78 -7.97
CA ASN A 325 -17.64 -4.94 -8.44
C ASN A 325 -18.43 -5.65 -9.55
#